data_AF-Q2IN45-F1
#
_entry.id   AF-Q2IN45-F1
#
_cell.length_a   1.000
_cell.length_b   1.000
_cell.length_c   1.000
_cell.angle_alpha   90.00
_cell.angle_beta   90.00
_cell.angle_gamma   90.00
#
_symmetry.space_group_name_H-M   'P 1'
#
loop_
_entity.id
_entity.type
_entity.pdbx_description
1 polymer ?
#
loop_
_entity_poly.entity_id
_entity_poly.type
_entity_poly.pdbx_seq_one_letter_code
_entity_poly.pdbx_strand_id
1 'polypeptide(L)'
;MPQRPEAARAGPVAGPDAASKPAPGPALTLRGAGRAYGPVRALRPLTLEIRRGERVALLGPSGAGKSTLLRLLDTSLAPSEGTVEVLGQPVADTDARRLRALRARIGTVHQQLLLVPQATAMQNVVAGRLGRTSLARTLAALVSRREAARVRAVLDEVGIGDKIFERVDRLSGGEQQRVAIARTLYQDPELILADEPLASVDPARAADIAALLARAFAGRTLVVSTHRIEPLLAHVDRVVALREGALAFDKPAAALTLRDLGELYEARRGAADPARAPAARPPSDPVVAPGGTLRIGASSTPGEHLLPSIVRAFARAYPGTRVSLSLSDSAAVTAAVRDGALDLGFVGARDDDPALAYEDVARDEIVLVAAPVLELPPEPITLEVAARLPRVDREPGSGTRAVVEQHLANMGAALDPAAVVLEAGALVALKAAVVSGMGVAFVSRRAVEDDLRGGHVRTVRVEGLSIPRHVFAVLRRSPVPSAAARAFLEVARAEVPP
;
A
#
# COMPACT_ATOMS: atom_id res chain seq x y z
N MET A 1 -37.78 -19.25 39.35
CA MET A 1 -36.81 -18.15 39.15
C MET A 1 -37.38 -17.21 38.10
N PRO A 2 -37.45 -15.89 38.33
CA PRO A 2 -38.26 -15.01 37.50
C PRO A 2 -37.61 -14.84 36.12
N GLN A 3 -38.47 -14.91 35.10
CA GLN A 3 -38.14 -14.98 33.68
C GLN A 3 -37.55 -13.65 33.19
N ARG A 4 -36.41 -13.73 32.49
CA ARG A 4 -35.84 -12.59 31.75
C ARG A 4 -36.74 -12.26 30.54
N PRO A 5 -36.95 -10.99 30.18
CA PRO A 5 -37.81 -10.64 29.06
C PRO A 5 -37.15 -11.08 27.75
N GLU A 6 -37.96 -11.75 26.94
CA GLU A 6 -37.65 -12.22 25.60
C GLU A 6 -37.25 -11.03 24.71
N ALA A 7 -36.00 -11.02 24.25
CA ALA A 7 -35.53 -10.05 23.27
C ALA A 7 -36.33 -10.24 21.98
N ALA A 8 -37.18 -9.26 21.66
CA ALA A 8 -37.93 -9.19 20.43
C ALA A 8 -36.97 -9.37 19.25
N ARG A 9 -37.05 -10.53 18.59
CA ARG A 9 -36.35 -10.84 17.36
C ARG A 9 -36.83 -9.84 16.31
N ALA A 10 -36.01 -8.84 16.02
CA ALA A 10 -36.16 -8.03 14.83
C ALA A 10 -36.16 -8.99 13.63
N GLY A 11 -37.30 -9.06 12.93
CA GLY A 11 -37.43 -9.83 11.70
C GLY A 11 -36.37 -9.42 10.67
N PRO A 12 -36.06 -10.29 9.71
CA PRO A 12 -35.05 -10.00 8.71
C PRO A 12 -35.45 -8.72 7.98
N VAL A 13 -34.58 -7.70 8.05
CA VAL A 13 -34.63 -6.58 7.12
C VAL A 13 -34.56 -7.22 5.75
N ALA A 14 -35.61 -7.05 4.94
CA ALA A 14 -35.65 -7.54 3.57
C ALA A 14 -34.30 -7.21 2.91
N GLY A 15 -33.52 -8.27 2.66
CA GLY A 15 -32.28 -8.16 1.92
C GLY A 15 -32.58 -7.51 0.58
N PRO A 16 -31.60 -6.83 -0.04
CA PRO A 16 -31.82 -6.26 -1.36
C PRO A 16 -32.31 -7.39 -2.26
N ASP A 17 -33.48 -7.19 -2.87
CA ASP A 17 -33.96 -8.01 -3.97
C ASP A 17 -32.77 -8.37 -4.85
N ALA A 18 -32.63 -9.68 -5.09
CA ALA A 18 -31.61 -10.28 -5.92
C ALA A 18 -31.25 -9.33 -7.06
N ALA A 19 -30.01 -8.81 -7.03
CA ALA A 19 -29.49 -7.84 -7.98
C ALA A 19 -29.99 -8.20 -9.39
N SER A 20 -30.92 -7.38 -9.91
CA SER A 20 -31.49 -7.60 -11.23
C SER A 20 -30.33 -7.76 -12.20
N LYS A 21 -30.31 -8.85 -12.97
CA LYS A 21 -29.26 -9.18 -13.94
C LYS A 21 -28.82 -7.88 -14.65
N PRO A 22 -27.54 -7.46 -14.53
CA PRO A 22 -27.12 -6.16 -15.02
C PRO A 22 -27.50 -6.01 -16.49
N ALA A 23 -28.04 -4.85 -16.86
CA ALA A 23 -28.44 -4.57 -18.24
C ALA A 23 -27.29 -4.94 -19.20
N PRO A 24 -27.57 -5.59 -20.34
CA PRO A 24 -26.53 -6.02 -21.27
C PRO A 24 -25.74 -4.82 -21.79
N GLY A 25 -24.41 -4.92 -21.80
CA GLY A 25 -23.51 -3.91 -22.35
C GLY A 25 -22.39 -3.47 -21.39
N PRO A 26 -21.44 -2.66 -21.89
CA PRO A 26 -20.34 -2.15 -21.09
C PRO A 26 -20.80 -1.14 -20.04
N ALA A 27 -20.16 -1.17 -18.87
CA ALA A 27 -20.28 -0.12 -17.87
C ALA A 27 -19.39 1.09 -18.21
N LEU A 28 -18.25 0.84 -18.86
CA LEU A 28 -17.28 1.87 -19.24
C LEU A 28 -16.75 1.54 -20.64
N THR A 29 -16.68 2.56 -21.49
CA THR A 29 -16.08 2.48 -22.82
C THR A 29 -15.21 3.70 -23.06
N LEU A 30 -13.93 3.48 -23.32
CA LEU A 30 -12.97 4.48 -23.77
C LEU A 30 -12.54 4.14 -25.18
N ARG A 31 -12.56 5.11 -26.10
CA ARG A 31 -12.14 4.91 -27.50
C ARG A 31 -11.08 5.95 -27.85
N GLY A 32 -9.82 5.50 -27.91
CA GLY A 32 -8.68 6.39 -28.14
C GLY A 32 -8.60 7.55 -27.14
N ALA A 33 -9.13 7.35 -25.94
CA ALA A 33 -9.26 8.42 -24.95
C ALA A 33 -7.88 8.75 -24.37
N GLY A 34 -7.49 10.02 -24.43
CA GLY A 34 -6.23 10.52 -23.90
C GLY A 34 -6.41 11.76 -23.04
N ARG A 35 -5.40 12.10 -22.23
CA ARG A 35 -5.39 13.31 -21.41
C ARG A 35 -4.01 13.93 -21.33
N ALA A 36 -3.93 15.20 -21.70
CA ALA A 36 -2.75 16.04 -21.53
C ALA A 36 -2.99 17.16 -20.50
N TYR A 37 -1.93 17.54 -19.80
CA TYR A 37 -1.84 18.72 -18.94
C TYR A 37 -0.65 19.55 -19.42
N GLY A 38 -0.94 20.54 -20.28
CA GLY A 38 0.12 21.27 -20.99
C GLY A 38 0.99 20.30 -21.81
N PRO A 39 2.33 20.30 -21.62
CA PRO A 39 3.23 19.41 -22.37
C PRO A 39 3.20 17.95 -21.88
N VAL A 40 2.64 17.67 -20.71
CA VAL A 40 2.66 16.33 -20.11
C VAL A 40 1.43 15.53 -20.54
N ARG A 41 1.64 14.44 -21.28
CA ARG A 41 0.59 13.45 -21.58
C ARG A 41 0.44 12.47 -20.41
N ALA A 42 -0.46 12.81 -19.48
CA ALA A 42 -0.74 11.98 -18.31
C ALA A 42 -1.46 10.66 -18.66
N LEU A 43 -2.21 10.64 -19.76
CA LEU A 43 -2.80 9.45 -20.35
C LEU A 43 -2.61 9.53 -21.86
N ARG A 44 -1.94 8.54 -22.46
CA ARG A 44 -1.87 8.38 -23.92
C ARG A 44 -3.21 7.82 -24.42
N PRO A 45 -3.58 8.05 -25.69
CA PRO A 45 -4.78 7.47 -26.28
C PRO A 45 -4.86 5.97 -26.00
N LEU A 46 -5.90 5.56 -25.29
CA LEU A 46 -6.16 4.15 -25.01
C LEU A 46 -7.61 3.79 -25.28
N THR A 47 -7.82 2.53 -25.64
CA THR A 47 -9.14 1.94 -25.81
C THR A 47 -9.31 0.88 -24.73
N LEU A 48 -10.38 1.00 -23.95
CA LEU A 48 -10.65 0.12 -22.82
C LEU A 48 -12.16 -0.04 -22.66
N GLU A 49 -12.61 -1.27 -22.44
CA GLU A 49 -14.00 -1.61 -22.15
C GLU A 49 -14.07 -2.43 -20.87
N ILE A 50 -14.96 -2.01 -19.95
CA ILE A 50 -15.25 -2.75 -18.70
C ILE A 50 -16.74 -3.09 -18.70
N ARG A 51 -17.07 -4.36 -18.50
CA ARG A 51 -18.43 -4.88 -18.53
C ARG A 51 -19.16 -4.60 -17.21
N ARG A 52 -20.48 -4.50 -17.27
CA ARG A 52 -21.30 -4.38 -16.07
C ARG A 52 -21.13 -5.62 -15.19
N GLY A 53 -20.86 -5.40 -13.91
CA GLY A 53 -20.62 -6.46 -12.91
C GLY A 53 -19.18 -7.00 -12.90
N GLU A 54 -18.30 -6.50 -13.77
CA GLU A 54 -16.88 -6.88 -13.79
C GLU A 54 -16.11 -6.15 -12.68
N ARG A 55 -15.17 -6.87 -12.04
CA ARG A 55 -14.24 -6.32 -11.04
C ARG A 55 -12.84 -6.25 -11.67
N VAL A 56 -12.33 -5.04 -11.83
CA VAL A 56 -11.07 -4.77 -12.53
C VAL A 56 -10.07 -4.13 -11.57
N ALA A 57 -8.85 -4.65 -11.53
CA ALA A 57 -7.73 -3.97 -10.91
C ALA A 57 -6.99 -3.12 -11.94
N LEU A 58 -6.82 -1.83 -11.64
CA LEU A 58 -5.97 -0.91 -12.39
C LEU A 58 -4.58 -0.86 -11.74
N LEU A 59 -3.62 -1.55 -12.32
CA LEU A 59 -2.28 -1.73 -11.77
C LEU A 59 -1.27 -0.77 -12.41
N GLY A 60 -0.25 -0.34 -11.66
CA GLY A 60 0.88 0.39 -12.23
C GLY A 60 1.64 1.22 -11.19
N PRO A 61 2.87 1.64 -11.50
CA PRO A 61 3.67 2.47 -10.61
C PRO A 61 3.04 3.86 -10.37
N SER A 62 3.53 4.56 -9.36
CA SER A 62 3.18 5.97 -9.14
C SER A 62 3.55 6.81 -10.36
N GLY A 63 2.58 7.61 -10.84
CA GLY A 63 2.71 8.41 -12.07
C GLY A 63 2.30 7.70 -13.37
N ALA A 64 1.84 6.45 -13.33
CA ALA A 64 1.45 5.72 -14.53
C ALA A 64 0.18 6.25 -15.23
N GLY A 65 -0.57 7.17 -14.62
CA GLY A 65 -1.83 7.69 -15.16
C GLY A 65 -3.10 7.10 -14.52
N LYS A 66 -2.96 6.27 -13.47
CA LYS A 66 -4.10 5.60 -12.79
C LYS A 66 -5.19 6.56 -12.32
N SER A 67 -4.84 7.56 -11.50
CA SER A 67 -5.80 8.54 -10.99
C SER A 67 -6.37 9.42 -12.11
N THR A 68 -5.59 9.71 -13.16
CA THR A 68 -6.08 10.41 -14.36
C THR A 68 -7.16 9.59 -15.06
N LEU A 69 -6.92 8.28 -15.25
CA LEU A 69 -7.92 7.38 -15.82
C LEU A 69 -9.18 7.35 -14.95
N LEU A 70 -9.05 7.12 -13.63
CA LEU A 70 -10.20 7.13 -12.72
C LEU A 70 -11.02 8.42 -12.80
N ARG A 71 -10.37 9.58 -12.97
CA ARG A 71 -11.05 10.88 -13.13
C ARG A 71 -11.78 11.05 -14.47
N LEU A 72 -11.36 10.33 -15.51
CA LEU A 72 -12.14 10.23 -16.75
C LEU A 72 -13.39 9.35 -16.50
N LEU A 73 -13.21 8.24 -15.77
CA LEU A 73 -14.30 7.30 -15.46
C LEU A 73 -15.35 7.88 -14.51
N ASP A 74 -14.95 8.73 -13.56
CA ASP A 74 -15.86 9.41 -12.63
C ASP A 74 -16.48 10.69 -13.23
N THR A 75 -16.12 11.03 -14.47
CA THR A 75 -16.54 12.20 -15.22
C THR A 75 -16.08 13.55 -14.65
N SER A 76 -15.22 13.58 -13.63
CA SER A 76 -14.63 14.81 -13.09
C SER A 76 -13.63 15.46 -14.05
N LEU A 77 -13.18 14.71 -15.05
CA LEU A 77 -12.27 15.13 -16.08
C LEU A 77 -12.80 14.74 -17.47
N ALA A 78 -12.69 15.66 -18.43
CA ALA A 78 -12.96 15.36 -19.83
C ALA A 78 -11.69 14.86 -20.53
N PRO A 79 -11.80 13.93 -21.50
CA PRO A 79 -10.66 13.56 -22.34
C PRO A 79 -10.17 14.78 -23.14
N SER A 80 -8.87 14.82 -23.43
CA SER A 80 -8.28 15.79 -24.37
C SER A 80 -8.48 15.35 -25.82
N GLU A 81 -8.62 14.05 -26.04
CA GLU A 81 -8.80 13.40 -27.34
C GLU A 81 -9.54 12.08 -27.13
N GLY A 82 -10.22 11.58 -28.16
CA GLY A 82 -11.05 10.38 -28.08
C GLY A 82 -12.35 10.59 -27.30
N THR A 83 -13.05 9.49 -27.01
CA THR A 83 -14.36 9.54 -26.35
C THR A 83 -14.43 8.63 -25.13
N VAL A 84 -15.24 9.05 -24.16
CA VAL A 84 -15.54 8.31 -22.93
C VAL A 84 -17.05 8.21 -22.79
N GLU A 85 -17.52 6.98 -22.57
CA GLU A 85 -18.91 6.65 -22.29
C GLU A 85 -18.96 5.90 -20.95
N VAL A 86 -19.84 6.36 -20.06
CA VAL A 86 -20.00 5.79 -18.72
C VAL A 86 -21.46 5.41 -18.52
N LEU A 87 -21.71 4.15 -18.16
CA LEU A 87 -23.03 3.55 -17.93
C LEU A 87 -24.01 3.78 -19.09
N GLY A 88 -23.52 3.70 -20.33
CA GLY A 88 -24.32 3.91 -21.54
C GLY A 88 -24.49 5.37 -21.96
N GLN A 89 -23.76 6.30 -21.32
CA GLN A 89 -23.93 7.73 -21.50
C GLN A 89 -22.62 8.40 -21.94
N PRO A 90 -22.57 9.03 -23.13
CA PRO A 90 -21.41 9.81 -23.57
C PRO A 90 -21.13 10.95 -22.59
N VAL A 91 -19.87 11.13 -22.19
CA VAL A 91 -19.51 12.20 -21.24
C VAL A 91 -19.36 13.54 -21.95
N ALA A 92 -18.83 13.53 -23.18
CA ALA A 92 -18.75 14.72 -24.01
C ALA A 92 -20.16 15.24 -24.35
N ASP A 93 -20.32 16.56 -24.35
CA ASP A 93 -21.55 17.28 -24.74
C ASP A 93 -22.80 16.94 -23.91
N THR A 94 -22.64 16.27 -22.77
CA THR A 94 -23.72 16.00 -21.83
C THR A 94 -23.96 17.20 -20.93
N ASP A 95 -25.22 17.64 -20.86
CA ASP A 95 -25.62 18.76 -20.00
C ASP A 95 -25.38 18.48 -18.51
N ALA A 96 -25.26 19.56 -17.72
CA ALA A 96 -24.94 19.46 -16.30
C ALA A 96 -25.97 18.64 -15.48
N ARG A 97 -27.24 18.62 -15.90
CA ARG A 97 -28.30 17.87 -15.19
C ARG A 97 -28.15 16.38 -15.41
N ARG A 98 -27.92 15.96 -16.66
CA ARG A 98 -27.63 14.56 -17.02
C ARG A 98 -26.32 14.09 -16.39
N LEU A 99 -25.29 14.93 -16.41
CA LEU A 99 -24.00 14.63 -15.77
C LEU A 99 -24.14 14.45 -14.24
N ARG A 100 -24.97 15.27 -13.58
CA ARG A 100 -25.29 15.09 -12.16
C ARG A 100 -26.00 13.75 -11.90
N ALA A 101 -26.97 13.39 -12.74
CA ALA A 101 -27.69 12.13 -12.61
C ALA A 101 -26.76 10.92 -12.83
N LEU A 102 -25.84 11.02 -13.78
CA LEU A 102 -24.80 10.01 -14.03
C LEU A 102 -23.86 9.86 -12.83
N ARG A 103 -23.30 10.96 -12.32
CA ARG A 103 -22.42 10.97 -11.13
C ARG A 103 -23.09 10.41 -9.89
N ALA A 104 -24.40 10.57 -9.73
CA ALA A 104 -25.14 9.96 -8.64
C ALA A 104 -25.17 8.42 -8.70
N ARG A 105 -24.88 7.81 -9.85
CA ARG A 105 -24.79 6.35 -10.07
C ARG A 105 -23.35 5.83 -10.00
N ILE A 106 -22.36 6.72 -9.82
CA ILE A 106 -20.94 6.40 -9.69
C ILE A 106 -20.53 6.67 -8.24
N GLY A 107 -20.01 5.65 -7.56
CA GLY A 107 -19.50 5.77 -6.20
C GLY A 107 -17.98 5.77 -6.19
N THR A 108 -17.35 6.70 -5.46
CA THR A 108 -15.89 6.79 -5.40
C THR A 108 -15.37 6.63 -3.98
N VAL A 109 -14.43 5.70 -3.78
CA VAL A 109 -13.64 5.56 -2.56
C VAL A 109 -12.27 6.19 -2.82
N HIS A 110 -12.07 7.39 -2.29
CA HIS A 110 -10.84 8.16 -2.53
C HIS A 110 -9.72 7.76 -1.57
N GLN A 111 -8.46 7.90 -2.01
CA GLN A 111 -7.27 7.66 -1.19
C GLN A 111 -7.27 8.48 0.12
N GLN A 112 -7.67 9.75 0.08
CA GLN A 112 -7.78 10.62 1.27
C GLN A 112 -9.12 10.48 2.02
N LEU A 113 -9.95 9.48 1.69
CA LEU A 113 -11.29 9.16 2.20
C LEU A 113 -12.36 10.27 2.05
N LEU A 114 -11.98 11.55 2.02
CA LEU A 114 -12.83 12.73 1.90
C LEU A 114 -14.00 12.72 2.90
N LEU A 115 -13.74 12.30 4.14
CA LEU A 115 -14.72 12.35 5.23
C LEU A 115 -14.68 13.72 5.92
N VAL A 116 -15.82 14.16 6.46
CA VAL A 116 -15.90 15.35 7.32
C VAL A 116 -15.53 14.93 8.74
N PRO A 117 -14.34 15.31 9.27
CA PRO A 117 -13.83 14.75 10.52
C PRO A 117 -14.70 15.10 11.73
N GLN A 118 -15.28 16.30 11.74
CA GLN A 118 -16.11 16.78 12.86
C GLN A 118 -17.54 16.21 12.84
N ALA A 119 -17.92 15.53 11.75
CA ALA A 119 -19.22 14.92 11.60
C ALA A 119 -19.18 13.45 12.03
N THR A 120 -20.35 12.94 12.39
CA THR A 120 -20.55 11.54 12.78
C THR A 120 -20.45 10.59 11.59
N ALA A 121 -20.26 9.30 11.86
CA ALA A 121 -20.38 8.26 10.84
C ALA A 121 -21.74 8.32 10.12
N MET A 122 -22.85 8.54 10.86
CA MET A 122 -24.19 8.76 10.30
C MET A 122 -24.21 9.84 9.24
N GLN A 123 -23.72 11.03 9.59
CA GLN A 123 -23.74 12.20 8.72
C GLN A 123 -22.90 11.98 7.46
N ASN A 124 -21.71 11.38 7.62
CA ASN A 124 -20.85 11.04 6.49
C ASN A 124 -21.49 10.01 5.55
N VAL A 125 -22.19 8.99 6.10
CA VAL A 125 -22.85 7.96 5.29
C VAL A 125 -24.06 8.54 4.54
N VAL A 126 -24.92 9.31 5.21
CA VAL A 126 -26.08 9.98 4.58
C VAL A 126 -25.63 10.94 3.47
N ALA A 127 -24.47 11.59 3.61
CA ALA A 127 -23.92 12.47 2.59
C ALA A 127 -23.69 11.77 1.24
N GLY A 128 -23.53 10.44 1.21
CA GLY A 128 -23.43 9.67 -0.03
C GLY A 128 -24.65 9.82 -0.95
N ARG A 129 -25.82 10.19 -0.42
CA ARG A 129 -27.05 10.36 -1.22
C ARG A 129 -27.33 11.79 -1.69
N LEU A 130 -26.46 12.76 -1.39
CA LEU A 130 -26.64 14.17 -1.80
C LEU A 130 -26.76 14.38 -3.33
N GLY A 131 -26.30 13.42 -4.13
CA GLY A 131 -26.52 13.43 -5.59
C GLY A 131 -27.98 13.19 -5.99
N ARG A 132 -28.76 12.48 -5.14
CA ARG A 132 -30.15 12.03 -5.41
C ARG A 132 -31.19 12.73 -4.53
N THR A 133 -30.81 13.29 -3.39
CA THR A 133 -31.73 13.93 -2.43
C THR A 133 -31.59 15.44 -2.42
N SER A 134 -32.70 16.14 -2.14
CA SER A 134 -32.65 17.57 -1.83
C SER A 134 -32.02 17.80 -0.46
N LEU A 135 -31.49 19.00 -0.24
CA LEU A 135 -30.90 19.40 1.05
C LEU A 135 -31.91 19.21 2.20
N ALA A 136 -33.15 19.66 2.02
CA ALA A 136 -34.22 19.50 3.01
C ALA A 136 -34.48 18.03 3.38
N ARG A 137 -34.55 17.13 2.38
CA ARG A 137 -34.71 15.69 2.64
C ARG A 137 -33.52 15.08 3.36
N THR A 138 -32.32 15.55 3.05
CA THR A 138 -31.08 15.08 3.69
C THR A 138 -31.04 15.51 5.16
N LEU A 139 -31.42 16.75 5.47
CA LEU A 139 -31.51 17.24 6.86
C LEU A 139 -32.58 16.46 7.64
N ALA A 140 -33.75 16.21 7.05
CA ALA A 140 -34.78 15.38 7.67
C ALA A 140 -34.32 13.93 7.92
N ALA A 141 -33.46 13.39 7.05
CA ALA A 141 -32.86 12.07 7.21
C ALA A 141 -31.98 11.98 8.48
N LEU A 142 -31.30 13.07 8.89
CA LEU A 142 -30.43 13.05 10.07
C LEU A 142 -31.18 12.86 11.39
N VAL A 143 -32.48 13.20 11.44
CA VAL A 143 -33.33 13.05 12.63
C VAL A 143 -34.32 11.89 12.53
N SER A 144 -34.31 11.17 11.40
CA SER A 144 -35.24 10.07 11.13
C SER A 144 -34.75 8.76 11.75
N ARG A 145 -35.55 8.16 12.64
CA ARG A 145 -35.27 6.82 13.19
C ARG A 145 -35.17 5.75 12.08
N ARG A 146 -36.02 5.86 11.06
CA ARG A 146 -35.99 4.95 9.91
C ARG A 146 -34.70 5.09 9.12
N GLU A 147 -34.20 6.31 8.94
CA GLU A 147 -32.92 6.53 8.25
C GLU A 147 -31.75 6.01 9.08
N ALA A 148 -31.74 6.28 10.39
CA ALA A 148 -30.72 5.76 11.29
C ALA A 148 -30.64 4.23 11.24
N ALA A 149 -31.78 3.53 11.17
CA ALA A 149 -31.81 2.08 11.01
C ALA A 149 -31.21 1.62 9.66
N ARG A 150 -31.47 2.34 8.57
CA ARG A 150 -30.88 2.03 7.25
C ARG A 150 -29.37 2.23 7.24
N VAL A 151 -28.90 3.33 7.83
CA VAL A 151 -27.46 3.61 7.93
C VAL A 151 -26.76 2.63 8.86
N ARG A 152 -27.42 2.25 9.97
CA ARG A 152 -26.96 1.21 10.88
C ARG A 152 -26.68 -0.09 10.14
N ALA A 153 -27.65 -0.59 9.36
CA ALA A 153 -27.50 -1.82 8.58
C ALA A 153 -26.27 -1.77 7.65
N VAL A 154 -26.07 -0.66 6.94
CA VAL A 154 -24.89 -0.49 6.06
C VAL A 154 -23.59 -0.41 6.87
N LEU A 155 -23.60 0.19 8.06
CA LEU A 155 -22.45 0.20 8.97
C LEU A 155 -22.16 -1.19 9.57
N ASP A 156 -23.19 -2.01 9.80
CA ASP A 156 -23.03 -3.40 10.24
C ASP A 156 -22.36 -4.25 9.15
N GLU A 157 -22.72 -4.07 7.87
CA GLU A 157 -22.07 -4.77 6.74
C GLU A 157 -20.56 -4.51 6.65
N VAL A 158 -20.12 -3.32 7.05
CA VAL A 158 -18.70 -2.96 7.13
C VAL A 158 -18.09 -3.21 8.52
N GLY A 159 -18.86 -3.73 9.48
CA GLY A 159 -18.40 -4.15 10.80
C GLY A 159 -18.13 -3.01 11.81
N ILE A 160 -18.77 -1.85 11.65
CA ILE A 160 -18.66 -0.70 12.58
C ILE A 160 -20.04 -0.14 12.96
N GLY A 161 -21.02 -1.04 13.00
CA GLY A 161 -22.40 -0.75 13.33
C GLY A 161 -22.67 -0.53 14.82
N ASP A 162 -21.67 -0.32 15.65
CA ASP A 162 -21.80 0.28 16.97
C ASP A 162 -21.52 1.79 16.90
N LYS A 163 -20.68 2.25 15.96
CA LYS A 163 -20.10 3.61 15.91
C LYS A 163 -20.88 4.69 15.13
N ILE A 164 -22.18 4.52 14.86
CA ILE A 164 -22.96 5.46 13.99
C ILE A 164 -22.91 6.92 14.45
N PHE A 165 -22.90 7.13 15.76
CA PHE A 165 -22.94 8.47 16.36
C PHE A 165 -21.55 8.97 16.76
N GLU A 166 -20.50 8.17 16.52
CA GLU A 166 -19.13 8.60 16.81
C GLU A 166 -18.65 9.56 15.72
N ARG A 167 -17.89 10.59 16.14
CA ARG A 167 -17.24 11.52 15.19
C ARG A 167 -16.10 10.81 14.48
N VAL A 168 -15.95 11.10 13.19
CA VAL A 168 -14.93 10.45 12.35
C VAL A 168 -13.51 10.73 12.86
N ASP A 169 -13.23 11.90 13.42
CA ASP A 169 -11.93 12.25 14.01
C ASP A 169 -11.54 11.41 15.24
N ARG A 170 -12.48 10.65 15.83
CA ARG A 170 -12.23 9.72 16.94
C ARG A 170 -12.11 8.26 16.51
N LEU A 171 -12.29 7.98 15.22
CA LEU A 171 -12.18 6.64 14.65
C LEU A 171 -10.74 6.31 14.25
N SER A 172 -10.37 5.03 14.34
CA SER A 172 -9.09 4.56 13.80
C SER A 172 -9.05 4.69 12.27
N GLY A 173 -7.86 4.71 11.64
CA GLY A 173 -7.76 4.83 10.18
C GLY A 173 -8.52 3.75 9.41
N GLY A 174 -8.52 2.50 9.91
CA GLY A 174 -9.30 1.41 9.32
C GLY A 174 -10.81 1.57 9.50
N GLU A 175 -11.26 2.17 10.60
CA GLU A 175 -12.68 2.47 10.82
C GLU A 175 -13.13 3.65 9.96
N GLN A 176 -12.31 4.68 9.80
CA GLN A 176 -12.57 5.77 8.87
C GLN A 176 -12.72 5.21 7.45
N GLN A 177 -11.86 4.27 7.05
CA GLN A 177 -11.99 3.62 5.75
C GLN A 177 -13.30 2.83 5.60
N ARG A 178 -13.72 2.11 6.64
CA ARG A 178 -15.03 1.43 6.67
C ARG A 178 -16.19 2.42 6.55
N VAL A 179 -16.12 3.60 7.17
CA VAL A 179 -17.10 4.69 6.97
C VAL A 179 -17.12 5.16 5.52
N ALA A 180 -15.96 5.32 4.87
CA ALA A 180 -15.90 5.72 3.46
C ALA A 180 -16.52 4.67 2.54
N ILE A 181 -16.28 3.38 2.80
CA ILE A 181 -16.92 2.27 2.06
C ILE A 181 -18.43 2.26 2.32
N ALA A 182 -18.87 2.40 3.57
CA ALA A 182 -20.28 2.48 3.94
C ALA A 182 -21.01 3.65 3.27
N ARG A 183 -20.38 4.83 3.19
CA ARG A 183 -20.92 5.99 2.44
C ARG A 183 -21.16 5.65 0.98
N THR A 184 -20.18 5.00 0.34
CA THR A 184 -20.29 4.59 -1.06
C THR A 184 -21.35 3.50 -1.24
N LEU A 185 -21.44 2.54 -0.32
CA LEU A 185 -22.49 1.53 -0.34
C LEU A 185 -23.89 2.13 -0.16
N TYR A 186 -24.03 3.11 0.74
CA TYR A 186 -25.29 3.81 1.00
C TYR A 186 -25.79 4.63 -0.19
N GLN A 187 -24.86 5.18 -0.99
CA GLN A 187 -25.18 5.87 -2.25
C GLN A 187 -25.93 4.94 -3.23
N ASP A 188 -25.70 3.63 -3.15
CA ASP A 188 -26.18 2.60 -4.08
C ASP A 188 -25.78 2.89 -5.56
N PRO A 189 -24.46 2.82 -5.85
CA PRO A 189 -23.91 3.04 -7.18
C PRO A 189 -23.96 1.77 -8.06
N GLU A 190 -23.98 1.97 -9.38
CA GLU A 190 -23.81 0.90 -10.38
C GLU A 190 -22.33 0.64 -10.72
N LEU A 191 -21.51 1.70 -10.62
CA LEU A 191 -20.07 1.68 -10.85
C LEU A 191 -19.35 2.21 -9.60
N ILE A 192 -18.39 1.45 -9.10
CA ILE A 192 -17.53 1.83 -8.00
C ILE A 192 -16.11 2.03 -8.49
N LEU A 193 -15.51 3.16 -8.13
CA LEU A 193 -14.12 3.51 -8.41
C LEU A 193 -13.40 3.65 -7.07
N ALA A 194 -12.38 2.84 -6.81
CA ALA A 194 -11.59 2.91 -5.60
C ALA A 194 -10.15 3.33 -5.94
N ASP A 195 -9.75 4.53 -5.51
CA ASP A 195 -8.42 5.06 -5.79
C ASP A 195 -7.46 4.73 -4.65
N GLU A 196 -6.54 3.79 -4.92
CA GLU A 196 -5.55 3.27 -4.00
C GLU A 196 -6.07 3.03 -2.56
N PRO A 197 -7.16 2.25 -2.39
CA PRO A 197 -7.78 2.07 -1.08
C PRO A 197 -6.82 1.41 -0.08
N LEU A 198 -5.80 0.70 -0.53
CA LEU A 198 -4.87 -0.03 0.34
C LEU A 198 -3.61 0.76 0.69
N ALA A 199 -3.42 2.00 0.18
CA ALA A 199 -2.15 2.72 0.26
C ALA A 199 -1.69 3.06 1.69
N SER A 200 -2.62 3.29 2.62
CA SER A 200 -2.35 3.69 4.00
C SER A 200 -2.61 2.58 5.02
N VAL A 201 -2.80 1.35 4.55
CA VAL A 201 -3.22 0.21 5.38
C VAL A 201 -2.05 -0.77 5.53
N ASP A 202 -1.82 -1.23 6.75
CA ASP A 202 -0.83 -2.26 7.05
C ASP A 202 -1.10 -3.52 6.19
N PRO A 203 -0.07 -4.24 5.68
CA PRO A 203 -0.26 -5.38 4.78
C PRO A 203 -1.24 -6.43 5.30
N ALA A 204 -1.20 -6.74 6.60
CA ALA A 204 -2.12 -7.68 7.25
C ALA A 204 -3.60 -7.25 7.15
N ARG A 205 -3.89 -5.94 7.17
CA ARG A 205 -5.25 -5.41 7.03
C ARG A 205 -5.62 -5.15 5.57
N ALA A 206 -4.65 -5.10 4.65
CA ALA A 206 -4.92 -4.88 3.24
C ALA A 206 -5.79 -5.98 2.63
N ALA A 207 -5.56 -7.23 3.04
CA ALA A 207 -6.38 -8.38 2.66
C ALA A 207 -7.83 -8.24 3.17
N ASP A 208 -8.02 -7.86 4.44
CA ASP A 208 -9.35 -7.64 5.03
C ASP A 208 -10.15 -6.56 4.31
N ILE A 209 -9.49 -5.46 3.94
CA ILE A 209 -10.11 -4.36 3.20
C ILE A 209 -10.40 -4.77 1.75
N ALA A 210 -9.52 -5.52 1.10
CA ALA A 210 -9.77 -6.05 -0.24
C ALA A 210 -10.98 -6.99 -0.25
N ALA A 211 -11.06 -7.91 0.72
CA ALA A 211 -12.22 -8.77 0.92
C ALA A 211 -13.49 -7.97 1.26
N LEU A 212 -13.36 -6.86 2.01
CA LEU A 212 -14.47 -5.95 2.28
C LEU A 212 -14.99 -5.27 1.03
N LEU A 213 -14.11 -4.73 0.18
CA LEU A 213 -14.52 -4.14 -1.09
C LEU A 213 -15.22 -5.17 -1.97
N ALA A 214 -14.67 -6.39 -2.04
CA ALA A 214 -15.23 -7.48 -2.83
C ALA A 214 -16.64 -7.88 -2.38
N ARG A 215 -16.86 -8.03 -1.06
CA ARG A 215 -18.17 -8.41 -0.51
C ARG A 215 -19.19 -7.26 -0.58
N ALA A 216 -18.79 -6.04 -0.22
CA ALA A 216 -19.68 -4.88 -0.18
C ALA A 216 -20.21 -4.51 -1.56
N PHE A 217 -19.40 -4.73 -2.60
CA PHE A 217 -19.75 -4.39 -3.98
C PHE A 217 -19.97 -5.62 -4.87
N ALA A 218 -20.27 -6.78 -4.27
CA ALA A 218 -20.61 -7.98 -5.03
C ALA A 218 -21.78 -7.70 -6.00
N GLY A 219 -21.65 -8.18 -7.25
CA GLY A 219 -22.63 -7.97 -8.32
C GLY A 219 -22.64 -6.57 -8.95
N ARG A 220 -21.81 -5.63 -8.46
CA ARG A 220 -21.64 -4.28 -9.03
C ARG A 220 -20.35 -4.21 -9.84
N THR A 221 -20.24 -3.19 -10.70
CA THR A 221 -18.99 -2.95 -11.43
C THR A 221 -17.99 -2.27 -10.50
N LEU A 222 -16.79 -2.81 -10.37
CA LEU A 222 -15.77 -2.29 -9.46
C LEU A 222 -14.44 -2.09 -10.21
N VAL A 223 -13.86 -0.89 -10.10
CA VAL A 223 -12.51 -0.60 -10.59
C VAL A 223 -11.65 -0.15 -9.42
N VAL A 224 -10.59 -0.89 -9.11
CA VAL A 224 -9.69 -0.56 -7.99
C VAL A 224 -8.32 -0.21 -8.54
N SER A 225 -7.84 1.02 -8.33
CA SER A 225 -6.45 1.34 -8.61
C SER A 225 -5.55 0.88 -7.47
N THR A 226 -4.39 0.34 -7.81
CA THR A 226 -3.40 -0.09 -6.82
C THR A 226 -1.99 -0.09 -7.43
N HIS A 227 -0.98 0.03 -6.58
CA HIS A 227 0.41 -0.29 -6.92
C HIS A 227 0.80 -1.70 -6.43
N ARG A 228 -0.05 -2.37 -5.64
CA ARG A 228 0.15 -3.73 -5.12
C ARG A 228 -1.09 -4.58 -5.40
N ILE A 229 -0.93 -5.58 -6.25
CA ILE A 229 -2.05 -6.40 -6.72
C ILE A 229 -2.37 -7.57 -5.79
N GLU A 230 -1.41 -7.98 -4.96
CA GLU A 230 -1.46 -9.23 -4.19
C GLU A 230 -2.72 -9.34 -3.32
N PRO A 231 -3.12 -8.31 -2.54
CA PRO A 231 -4.33 -8.40 -1.71
C PRO A 231 -5.63 -8.42 -2.54
N LEU A 232 -5.59 -7.99 -3.80
CA LEU A 232 -6.77 -7.85 -4.67
C LEU A 232 -6.93 -8.99 -5.67
N LEU A 233 -5.87 -9.77 -5.91
CA LEU A 233 -5.84 -10.75 -7.00
C LEU A 233 -6.95 -11.80 -6.89
N ALA A 234 -7.28 -12.24 -5.66
CA ALA A 234 -8.35 -13.20 -5.39
C ALA A 234 -9.77 -12.60 -5.53
N HIS A 235 -9.88 -11.28 -5.75
CA HIS A 235 -11.14 -10.54 -5.68
C HIS A 235 -11.48 -9.79 -6.97
N VAL A 236 -10.63 -9.87 -7.98
CA VAL A 236 -10.80 -9.21 -9.28
C VAL A 236 -10.82 -10.23 -10.41
N ASP A 237 -11.57 -9.92 -11.46
CA ASP A 237 -11.76 -10.79 -12.62
C ASP A 237 -10.69 -10.50 -13.69
N ARG A 238 -10.19 -9.26 -13.73
CA ARG A 238 -9.29 -8.75 -14.78
C ARG A 238 -8.31 -7.72 -14.21
N VAL A 239 -7.12 -7.67 -14.78
CA VAL A 239 -6.07 -6.72 -14.43
C VAL A 239 -5.69 -5.90 -15.66
N VAL A 240 -5.80 -4.59 -15.53
CA VAL A 240 -5.41 -3.60 -16.54
C VAL A 240 -4.21 -2.84 -15.99
N ALA A 241 -3.06 -3.01 -16.62
CA ALA A 241 -1.85 -2.32 -16.20
C ALA A 241 -1.58 -1.08 -17.03
N LEU A 242 -1.23 0.01 -16.35
CA LEU A 242 -0.78 1.26 -16.94
C LEU A 242 0.71 1.48 -16.68
N ARG A 243 1.41 1.99 -17.69
CA ARG A 243 2.79 2.47 -17.58
C ARG A 243 2.94 3.71 -18.46
N GLU A 244 3.45 4.80 -17.90
CA GLU A 244 3.70 6.07 -18.62
C GLU A 244 2.48 6.58 -19.43
N GLY A 245 1.29 6.45 -18.83
CA GLY A 245 0.03 6.85 -19.45
C GLY A 245 -0.49 5.89 -20.53
N ALA A 246 0.22 4.81 -20.85
CA ALA A 246 -0.20 3.81 -21.84
C ALA A 246 -0.63 2.50 -21.17
N LEU A 247 -1.47 1.74 -21.87
CA LEU A 247 -1.86 0.39 -21.47
C LEU A 247 -0.66 -0.55 -21.70
N ALA A 248 -0.10 -1.07 -20.62
CA ALA A 248 1.02 -2.01 -20.65
C ALA A 248 0.52 -3.42 -20.96
N PHE A 249 -0.53 -3.85 -20.28
CA PHE A 249 -1.25 -5.08 -20.58
C PHE A 249 -2.68 -5.02 -20.05
N ASP A 250 -3.49 -5.93 -20.57
CA ASP A 250 -4.89 -6.10 -20.18
C ASP A 250 -5.22 -7.59 -20.29
N LYS A 251 -5.48 -8.23 -19.15
CA LYS A 251 -5.60 -9.68 -19.08
C LYS A 251 -6.52 -10.14 -17.94
N PRO A 252 -7.16 -11.31 -18.05
CA PRO A 252 -7.84 -11.93 -16.92
C PRO A 252 -6.90 -12.06 -15.72
N ALA A 253 -7.43 -11.88 -14.50
CA ALA A 253 -6.62 -11.97 -13.28
C ALA A 253 -5.94 -13.34 -13.13
N ALA A 254 -6.63 -14.42 -13.54
CA ALA A 254 -6.09 -15.77 -13.57
C ALA A 254 -4.94 -15.98 -14.58
N ALA A 255 -4.79 -15.09 -15.55
CA ALA A 255 -3.71 -15.13 -16.54
C ALA A 255 -2.55 -14.18 -16.20
N LEU A 256 -2.61 -13.50 -15.05
CA LEU A 256 -1.53 -12.62 -14.60
C LEU A 256 -0.33 -13.46 -14.16
N THR A 257 0.82 -13.19 -14.76
CA THR A 257 2.08 -13.85 -14.41
C THR A 257 3.01 -12.90 -13.66
N LEU A 258 3.99 -13.46 -12.94
CA LEU A 258 5.03 -12.67 -12.30
C LEU A 258 5.91 -11.92 -13.31
N ARG A 259 6.10 -12.50 -14.51
CA ARG A 259 6.81 -11.82 -15.60
C ARG A 259 6.12 -10.53 -15.99
N ASP A 260 4.79 -10.53 -16.04
CA ASP A 260 4.01 -9.31 -16.34
C ASP A 260 4.24 -8.23 -15.27
N LEU A 261 4.29 -8.63 -14.00
CA LEU A 261 4.60 -7.72 -12.90
C LEU A 261 6.04 -7.21 -12.98
N GLY A 262 6.99 -8.09 -13.30
CA GLY A 262 8.39 -7.75 -13.55
C GLY A 262 8.51 -6.70 -14.65
N GLU A 263 7.99 -6.98 -15.85
CA GLU A 263 8.04 -6.05 -16.99
C GLU A 263 7.35 -4.70 -16.70
N LEU A 264 6.29 -4.69 -15.88
CA LEU A 264 5.61 -3.47 -15.47
C LEU A 264 6.49 -2.57 -14.57
N TYR A 265 7.29 -3.17 -13.68
CA TYR A 265 8.08 -2.45 -12.67
C TYR A 265 9.57 -2.29 -13.01
N GLU A 266 10.15 -3.19 -13.81
CA GLU A 266 11.58 -3.18 -14.17
C GLU A 266 11.98 -2.00 -15.05
N ALA A 267 11.06 -1.49 -15.89
CA ALA A 267 11.35 -0.35 -16.77
C ALA A 267 11.71 0.95 -16.02
N ARG A 268 11.49 1.03 -14.70
CA ARG A 268 11.90 2.19 -13.88
C ARG A 268 13.37 2.14 -13.44
N ARG A 269 14.07 1.01 -13.61
CA ARG A 269 15.50 0.88 -13.28
C ARG A 269 16.44 1.35 -14.38
N GLY A 270 15.92 1.76 -15.54
CA GLY A 270 16.71 2.17 -16.71
C GLY A 270 16.86 3.68 -16.96
N ALA A 271 16.35 4.55 -16.08
CA ALA A 271 16.42 6.00 -16.27
C ALA A 271 16.62 6.75 -14.93
N ALA A 272 17.77 6.50 -14.29
CA ALA A 272 18.34 7.47 -13.35
C ALA A 272 19.40 8.26 -14.13
N ASP A 273 19.00 9.43 -14.62
CA ASP A 273 19.92 10.45 -15.13
C ASP A 273 20.82 10.92 -13.96
N PRO A 274 22.17 10.81 -14.06
CA PRO A 274 23.09 11.26 -13.01
C PRO A 274 23.23 12.79 -12.93
N ALA A 275 22.44 13.57 -13.67
CA ALA A 275 22.55 15.03 -13.68
C ALA A 275 21.39 15.74 -12.97
N ARG A 276 21.53 15.96 -11.64
CA ARG A 276 21.07 17.13 -10.83
C ARG A 276 20.65 16.73 -9.42
N ALA A 277 21.63 16.67 -8.53
CA ALA A 277 21.39 17.03 -7.13
C ALA A 277 21.43 18.57 -7.02
N PRO A 278 20.40 19.25 -6.49
CA PRO A 278 20.54 20.66 -6.17
C PRO A 278 21.46 20.79 -4.95
N ALA A 279 22.57 21.49 -5.12
CA ALA A 279 23.47 21.88 -4.05
C ALA A 279 22.70 22.75 -3.03
N ALA A 280 22.41 22.20 -1.86
CA ALA A 280 21.90 22.96 -0.73
C ALA A 280 23.07 23.69 -0.05
N ARG A 281 23.00 25.04 -0.04
CA ARG A 281 23.88 25.92 0.75
C ARG A 281 23.76 25.61 2.24
N PRO A 282 24.83 25.78 3.04
CA PRO A 282 24.73 25.66 4.49
C PRO A 282 24.11 26.96 5.07
N PRO A 283 23.19 26.89 6.04
CA PRO A 283 22.96 28.00 6.95
C PRO A 283 23.92 27.88 8.14
N SER A 284 24.59 28.98 8.44
CA SER A 284 25.37 29.23 9.65
C SER A 284 24.46 29.41 10.89
N ASP A 285 24.97 28.94 12.03
CA ASP A 285 24.49 28.92 13.44
C ASP A 285 23.68 30.14 13.98
N PRO A 286 22.92 30.05 15.11
CA PRO A 286 23.23 29.25 16.32
C PRO A 286 22.08 28.51 17.06
N VAL A 287 22.52 27.69 18.03
CA VAL A 287 21.82 26.76 18.93
C VAL A 287 20.72 27.40 19.80
N VAL A 288 19.45 27.03 19.57
CA VAL A 288 18.34 27.00 20.57
C VAL A 288 17.22 26.06 20.07
N ALA A 289 17.03 24.90 20.74
CA ALA A 289 16.09 23.80 20.40
C ALA A 289 16.23 23.25 18.95
N PRO A 290 15.97 21.97 18.63
CA PRO A 290 16.19 21.48 17.26
C PRO A 290 15.09 22.01 16.30
N GLY A 291 15.12 23.29 15.96
CA GLY A 291 14.46 23.81 14.77
C GLY A 291 15.30 23.47 13.53
N GLY A 292 14.66 23.09 12.42
CA GLY A 292 15.35 22.79 11.16
C GLY A 292 14.87 21.52 10.47
N THR A 293 15.65 21.04 9.49
CA THR A 293 15.39 19.80 8.76
C THR A 293 16.48 18.78 9.10
N LEU A 294 16.10 17.68 9.73
CA LEU A 294 16.94 16.51 9.96
C LEU A 294 16.88 15.59 8.73
N ARG A 295 18.02 15.39 8.05
CA ARG A 295 18.14 14.57 6.85
C ARG A 295 18.64 13.17 7.22
N ILE A 296 17.80 12.17 7.00
CA ILE A 296 18.06 10.78 7.33
C ILE A 296 18.06 9.95 6.06
N GLY A 297 19.13 9.18 5.84
CA GLY A 297 19.15 8.14 4.81
C GLY A 297 18.95 6.76 5.43
N ALA A 298 18.36 5.83 4.69
CA ALA A 298 18.29 4.45 5.14
C ALA A 298 18.37 3.44 4.00
N SER A 299 18.98 2.30 4.33
CA SER A 299 18.84 1.09 3.53
C SER A 299 17.40 0.56 3.60
N SER A 300 17.01 -0.32 2.68
CA SER A 300 15.62 -0.78 2.53
C SER A 300 15.01 -1.31 3.84
N THR A 301 15.67 -2.23 4.54
CA THR A 301 15.11 -2.84 5.76
C THR A 301 14.90 -1.83 6.90
N PRO A 302 15.90 -1.03 7.33
CA PRO A 302 15.68 0.00 8.34
C PRO A 302 14.69 1.07 7.87
N GLY A 303 14.76 1.47 6.60
CA GLY A 303 13.92 2.52 6.04
C GLY A 303 12.44 2.17 6.00
N GLU A 304 12.11 0.94 5.62
CA GLU A 304 10.73 0.47 5.46
C GLU A 304 10.12 -0.08 6.76
N HIS A 305 10.94 -0.66 7.65
CA HIS A 305 10.42 -1.42 8.81
C HIS A 305 10.84 -0.87 10.19
N LEU A 306 11.85 0.00 10.26
CA LEU A 306 12.32 0.56 11.53
C LEU A 306 11.96 2.04 11.65
N LEU A 307 12.30 2.83 10.64
CA LEU A 307 12.18 4.29 10.68
C LEU A 307 10.75 4.82 10.76
N PRO A 308 9.70 4.18 10.22
CA PRO A 308 8.35 4.71 10.34
C PRO A 308 7.85 4.85 11.79
N SER A 309 8.22 3.95 12.71
CA SER A 309 7.86 4.09 14.13
C SER A 309 8.71 5.19 14.79
N ILE A 310 10.02 5.17 14.59
CA ILE A 310 10.96 6.14 15.17
C ILE A 310 10.62 7.57 14.71
N VAL A 311 10.38 7.79 13.42
CA VAL A 311 10.01 9.10 12.87
C VAL A 311 8.69 9.59 13.47
N ARG A 312 7.71 8.70 13.66
CA ARG A 312 6.43 9.06 14.30
C ARG A 312 6.59 9.42 15.78
N ALA A 313 7.46 8.73 16.51
CA ALA A 313 7.75 9.07 17.90
C ALA A 313 8.54 10.38 17.99
N PHE A 314 9.52 10.56 17.13
CA PHE A 314 10.35 11.76 17.07
C PHE A 314 9.53 13.00 16.72
N ALA A 315 8.66 12.92 15.70
CA ALA A 315 7.78 14.01 15.32
C ALA A 315 6.79 14.40 16.44
N ARG A 316 6.42 13.46 17.32
CA ARG A 316 5.61 13.73 18.51
C ARG A 316 6.39 14.41 19.62
N ALA A 317 7.63 13.99 19.86
CA ALA A 317 8.50 14.58 20.88
C ALA A 317 9.05 15.95 20.45
N TYR A 318 9.31 16.16 19.17
CA TYR A 318 9.96 17.35 18.61
C TYR A 318 9.19 17.92 17.40
N PRO A 319 7.98 18.47 17.59
CA PRO A 319 7.14 18.97 16.49
C PRO A 319 7.75 20.13 15.70
N GLY A 320 8.78 20.81 16.24
CA GLY A 320 9.52 21.89 15.57
C GLY A 320 10.60 21.42 14.58
N THR A 321 10.89 20.11 14.53
CA THR A 321 11.92 19.53 13.66
C THR A 321 11.26 18.81 12.47
N ARG A 322 11.60 19.21 11.24
CA ARG A 322 11.20 18.45 10.04
C ARG A 322 12.15 17.29 9.82
N VAL A 323 11.63 16.13 9.45
CA VAL A 323 12.44 14.96 9.05
C VAL A 323 12.33 14.77 7.55
N SER A 324 13.47 14.71 6.87
CA SER A 324 13.58 14.34 5.46
C SER A 324 14.20 12.95 5.37
N LEU A 325 13.47 11.98 4.83
CA LEU A 325 13.91 10.60 4.67
C LEU A 325 14.27 10.30 3.20
N SER A 326 15.44 9.72 2.95
CA SER A 326 15.81 9.14 1.65
C SER A 326 16.12 7.65 1.79
N LEU A 327 15.73 6.85 0.79
CA LEU A 327 16.01 5.43 0.72
C LEU A 327 17.01 5.15 -0.42
N SER A 328 18.09 4.44 -0.11
CA SER A 328 19.12 4.01 -1.07
C SER A 328 19.85 2.78 -0.53
N ASP A 329 20.81 2.22 -1.25
CA ASP A 329 21.63 1.13 -0.70
C ASP A 329 22.53 1.60 0.46
N SER A 330 23.05 0.65 1.26
CA SER A 330 23.90 0.97 2.42
C SER A 330 25.15 1.76 2.05
N ALA A 331 25.77 1.51 0.90
CA ALA A 331 26.99 2.21 0.49
C ALA A 331 26.70 3.67 0.14
N ALA A 332 25.61 3.92 -0.61
CA ALA A 332 25.15 5.26 -0.94
C ALA A 332 24.73 6.06 0.30
N VAL A 333 24.06 5.43 1.27
CA VAL A 333 23.73 6.09 2.56
C VAL A 333 25.01 6.47 3.30
N THR A 334 25.96 5.53 3.38
CA THR A 334 27.23 5.74 4.09
C THR A 334 28.06 6.87 3.47
N ALA A 335 28.16 6.90 2.14
CA ALA A 335 28.82 7.98 1.41
C ALA A 335 28.11 9.33 1.62
N ALA A 336 26.79 9.38 1.56
CA ALA A 336 26.03 10.62 1.77
C ALA A 336 26.16 11.15 3.21
N VAL A 337 26.31 10.28 4.21
CA VAL A 337 26.63 10.70 5.59
C VAL A 337 28.06 11.23 5.66
N ARG A 338 29.05 10.54 5.10
CA ARG A 338 30.45 10.99 5.02
C ARG A 338 30.58 12.39 4.44
N ASP A 339 29.88 12.65 3.35
CA ASP A 339 29.94 13.92 2.61
C ASP A 339 29.10 15.03 3.27
N GLY A 340 28.35 14.73 4.34
CA GLY A 340 27.49 15.69 5.04
C GLY A 340 26.18 16.03 4.31
N ALA A 341 25.84 15.27 3.26
CA ALA A 341 24.55 15.36 2.57
C ALA A 341 23.41 14.81 3.44
N LEU A 342 23.72 13.89 4.34
CA LEU A 342 22.83 13.38 5.39
C LEU A 342 23.39 13.69 6.78
N ASP A 343 22.50 13.95 7.72
CA ASP A 343 22.88 14.14 9.12
C ASP A 343 23.01 12.79 9.84
N LEU A 344 22.27 11.78 9.35
CA LEU A 344 22.24 10.43 9.92
C LEU A 344 21.93 9.38 8.83
N GLY A 345 22.47 8.18 8.98
CA GLY A 345 22.12 7.04 8.13
C GLY A 345 21.69 5.82 8.95
N PHE A 346 20.79 4.99 8.44
CA PHE A 346 20.45 3.69 9.02
C PHE A 346 20.75 2.56 8.04
N VAL A 347 21.76 1.76 8.34
CA VAL A 347 22.34 0.78 7.43
C VAL A 347 22.41 -0.60 8.08
N GLY A 348 22.28 -1.65 7.26
CA GLY A 348 22.42 -3.03 7.72
C GLY A 348 23.85 -3.59 7.64
N ALA A 349 24.82 -2.78 7.22
CA ALA A 349 26.22 -3.15 7.07
C ALA A 349 27.11 -1.95 7.45
N ARG A 350 28.27 -2.23 8.04
CA ARG A 350 29.29 -1.22 8.39
C ARG A 350 30.37 -1.14 7.31
N ASP A 351 30.95 0.05 7.16
CA ASP A 351 32.16 0.31 6.38
C ASP A 351 33.32 0.64 7.34
N ASP A 352 34.54 0.24 7.02
CA ASP A 352 35.74 0.48 7.84
C ASP A 352 36.32 1.88 7.57
N ASP A 353 35.45 2.88 7.61
CA ASP A 353 35.81 4.27 7.37
C ASP A 353 36.08 5.01 8.69
N PRO A 354 37.32 5.52 8.91
CA PRO A 354 37.67 6.23 10.14
C PRO A 354 36.93 7.57 10.31
N ALA A 355 36.34 8.15 9.25
CA ALA A 355 35.52 9.37 9.35
C ALA A 355 34.13 9.11 9.95
N LEU A 356 33.70 7.85 10.00
CA LEU A 356 32.36 7.46 10.39
C LEU A 356 32.35 6.77 11.76
N ALA A 357 31.24 6.95 12.47
CA ALA A 357 30.88 6.22 13.68
C ALA A 357 29.63 5.40 13.40
N TYR A 358 29.62 4.17 13.91
CA TYR A 358 28.48 3.27 13.84
C TYR A 358 27.99 2.98 15.26
N GLU A 359 26.71 3.20 15.50
CA GLU A 359 26.04 2.83 16.75
C GLU A 359 25.05 1.70 16.47
N ASP A 360 25.06 0.65 17.29
CA ASP A 360 24.03 -0.39 17.24
C ASP A 360 22.67 0.21 17.63
N VAL A 361 21.69 0.10 16.73
CA VAL A 361 20.32 0.57 16.97
C VAL A 361 19.39 -0.59 17.29
N ALA A 362 19.52 -1.68 16.53
CA ALA A 362 18.59 -2.79 16.63
C ALA A 362 19.26 -4.11 16.24
N ARG A 363 18.99 -5.16 17.01
CA ARG A 363 19.29 -6.53 16.58
C ARG A 363 18.22 -7.02 15.61
N ASP A 364 18.66 -7.79 14.65
CA ASP A 364 17.87 -8.48 13.64
C ASP A 364 18.49 -9.85 13.37
N GLU A 365 17.79 -10.68 12.62
CA GLU A 365 18.26 -12.01 12.23
C GLU A 365 17.85 -12.25 10.80
N ILE A 366 18.73 -12.81 9.97
CA ILE A 366 18.31 -13.34 8.67
C ILE A 366 17.81 -14.77 8.87
N VAL A 367 16.55 -14.99 8.56
CA VAL A 367 15.86 -16.28 8.68
C VAL A 367 15.54 -16.85 7.31
N LEU A 368 15.53 -18.18 7.22
CA LEU A 368 14.98 -18.88 6.07
C LEU A 368 13.46 -18.98 6.22
N VAL A 369 12.72 -18.48 5.23
CA VAL A 369 11.25 -18.51 5.23
C VAL A 369 10.68 -19.25 4.04
N ALA A 370 9.50 -19.84 4.25
CA ALA A 370 8.71 -20.54 3.26
C ALA A 370 7.23 -20.24 3.45
N ALA A 371 6.41 -20.38 2.40
CA ALA A 371 4.96 -20.47 2.60
C ALA A 371 4.61 -21.71 3.45
N PRO A 372 3.56 -21.67 4.27
CA PRO A 372 3.10 -22.85 5.01
C PRO A 372 2.75 -24.04 4.12
N VAL A 373 2.28 -23.75 2.90
CA VAL A 373 1.89 -24.76 1.90
C VAL A 373 3.07 -25.38 1.15
N LEU A 374 4.28 -24.85 1.29
CA LEU A 374 5.45 -25.40 0.63
C LEU A 374 5.90 -26.67 1.37
N GLU A 375 5.81 -27.80 0.66
CA GLU A 375 6.33 -29.09 1.14
C GLU A 375 7.86 -29.02 1.22
N LEU A 376 8.38 -29.22 2.43
CA LEU A 376 9.81 -29.25 2.72
C LEU A 376 10.16 -30.54 3.44
N PRO A 377 11.43 -30.98 3.41
CA PRO A 377 11.90 -32.10 4.21
C PRO A 377 11.60 -31.89 5.71
N PRO A 378 11.50 -32.97 6.50
CA PRO A 378 11.29 -32.88 7.94
C PRO A 378 12.31 -31.96 8.61
N GLU A 379 11.84 -31.08 9.49
CA GLU A 379 12.69 -30.09 10.17
C GLU A 379 13.21 -30.57 11.53
N PRO A 380 14.42 -30.15 11.93
CA PRO A 380 15.30 -29.22 11.22
C PRO A 380 16.00 -29.87 10.02
N ILE A 381 16.24 -29.09 8.96
CA ILE A 381 16.95 -29.54 7.76
C ILE A 381 18.45 -29.27 7.90
N THR A 382 19.29 -30.09 7.27
CA THR A 382 20.74 -29.86 7.26
C THR A 382 21.11 -28.65 6.38
N LEU A 383 22.28 -28.05 6.62
CA LEU A 383 22.81 -26.96 5.79
C LEU A 383 22.95 -27.35 4.31
N GLU A 384 23.34 -28.58 4.02
CA GLU A 384 23.46 -29.11 2.64
C GLU A 384 22.10 -29.18 1.94
N VAL A 385 21.05 -29.59 2.67
CA VAL A 385 19.68 -29.62 2.14
C VAL A 385 19.19 -28.19 1.91
N ALA A 386 19.39 -27.29 2.88
CA ALA A 386 19.01 -25.89 2.75
C ALA A 386 19.69 -25.20 1.54
N ALA A 387 20.96 -25.53 1.27
CA ALA A 387 21.72 -25.00 0.14
C ALA A 387 21.22 -25.48 -1.24
N ARG A 388 20.32 -26.48 -1.30
CA ARG A 388 19.76 -27.03 -2.54
C ARG A 388 18.25 -26.84 -2.68
N LEU A 389 17.57 -26.29 -1.67
CA LEU A 389 16.14 -25.98 -1.78
C LEU A 389 15.89 -24.97 -2.90
N PRO A 390 14.76 -25.03 -3.62
CA PRO A 390 14.35 -23.98 -4.54
C PRO A 390 14.30 -22.63 -3.82
N ARG A 391 15.13 -21.67 -4.25
CA ARG A 391 15.30 -20.37 -3.57
C ARG A 391 14.83 -19.19 -4.40
N VAL A 392 14.18 -18.24 -3.72
CA VAL A 392 13.96 -16.89 -4.22
C VAL A 392 15.02 -15.99 -3.58
N ASP A 393 15.99 -15.56 -4.37
CA ASP A 393 17.11 -14.74 -3.89
C ASP A 393 16.93 -13.27 -4.24
N ARG A 394 17.60 -12.39 -3.49
CA ARG A 394 17.72 -10.97 -3.87
C ARG A 394 18.65 -10.85 -5.08
N GLU A 395 18.51 -9.80 -5.86
CA GLU A 395 19.46 -9.48 -6.94
C GLU A 395 20.91 -9.40 -6.41
N PRO A 396 21.91 -9.81 -7.21
CA PRO A 396 23.32 -9.68 -6.86
C PRO A 396 23.67 -8.25 -6.41
N GLY A 397 24.49 -8.13 -5.37
CA GLY A 397 24.83 -6.83 -4.75
C GLY A 397 23.87 -6.38 -3.64
N SER A 398 22.77 -7.09 -3.38
CA SER A 398 21.96 -6.83 -2.19
C SER A 398 22.72 -7.20 -0.91
N GLY A 399 22.76 -6.27 0.05
CA GLY A 399 23.44 -6.51 1.34
C GLY A 399 22.93 -7.75 2.09
N THR A 400 21.64 -8.09 1.99
CA THR A 400 21.10 -9.33 2.59
C THR A 400 21.70 -10.57 1.92
N ARG A 401 21.81 -10.60 0.59
CA ARG A 401 22.36 -11.75 -0.15
C ARG A 401 23.84 -11.93 0.13
N ALA A 402 24.62 -10.84 0.11
CA ALA A 402 26.05 -10.89 0.42
C ALA A 402 26.31 -11.44 1.84
N VAL A 403 25.53 -11.00 2.84
CA VAL A 403 25.63 -11.51 4.21
C VAL A 403 25.33 -13.02 4.27
N VAL A 404 24.28 -13.46 3.59
CA VAL A 404 23.88 -14.87 3.55
C VAL A 404 24.95 -15.74 2.89
N GLU A 405 25.40 -15.36 1.70
CA GLU A 405 26.41 -16.10 0.94
C GLU A 405 27.72 -16.19 1.72
N GLN A 406 28.20 -15.09 2.30
CA GLN A 406 29.42 -15.07 3.10
C GLN A 406 29.28 -15.94 4.35
N HIS A 407 28.16 -15.85 5.06
CA HIS A 407 27.96 -16.58 6.30
C HIS A 407 27.86 -18.09 6.05
N LEU A 408 27.14 -18.50 5.01
CA LEU A 408 27.02 -19.91 4.63
C LEU A 408 28.35 -20.47 4.09
N ALA A 409 29.10 -19.69 3.29
CA ALA A 409 30.45 -20.07 2.85
C ALA A 409 31.39 -20.30 4.03
N ASN A 410 31.33 -19.46 5.07
CA ASN A 410 32.14 -19.61 6.29
C ASN A 410 31.79 -20.90 7.07
N MET A 411 30.57 -21.41 6.94
CA MET A 411 30.15 -22.68 7.53
C MET A 411 30.38 -23.89 6.61
N GLY A 412 31.08 -23.69 5.48
CA GLY A 412 31.41 -24.77 4.54
C GLY A 412 30.25 -25.18 3.63
N ALA A 413 29.18 -24.40 3.55
CA ALA A 413 28.00 -24.70 2.74
C ALA A 413 27.75 -23.58 1.71
N ALA A 414 28.28 -23.71 0.50
CA ALA A 414 27.98 -22.76 -0.57
C ALA A 414 26.55 -22.97 -1.08
N LEU A 415 25.79 -21.88 -1.24
CA LEU A 415 24.47 -21.92 -1.87
C LEU A 415 24.59 -22.36 -3.33
N ASP A 416 23.85 -23.40 -3.72
CA ASP A 416 23.87 -23.89 -5.10
C ASP A 416 23.20 -22.88 -6.04
N PRO A 417 23.92 -22.22 -6.96
CA PRO A 417 23.32 -21.24 -7.87
C PRO A 417 22.19 -21.83 -8.74
N ALA A 418 22.23 -23.14 -9.02
CA ALA A 418 21.19 -23.81 -9.80
C ALA A 418 19.86 -23.95 -9.05
N ALA A 419 19.87 -23.78 -7.72
CA ALA A 419 18.67 -23.82 -6.90
C ALA A 419 17.89 -22.50 -6.88
N VAL A 420 18.42 -21.41 -7.49
CA VAL A 420 17.73 -20.12 -7.56
C VAL A 420 16.61 -20.18 -8.61
N VAL A 421 15.35 -20.13 -8.16
CA VAL A 421 14.17 -20.14 -9.02
C VAL A 421 13.72 -18.73 -9.45
N LEU A 422 14.08 -17.70 -8.69
CA LEU A 422 13.74 -16.32 -8.98
C LEU A 422 14.73 -15.37 -8.30
N GLU A 423 15.22 -14.36 -9.04
CA GLU A 423 15.91 -13.22 -8.47
C GLU A 423 14.96 -12.03 -8.33
N ALA A 424 14.75 -11.58 -7.10
CA ALA A 424 13.81 -10.52 -6.76
C ALA A 424 14.54 -9.20 -6.48
N GLY A 425 14.29 -8.21 -7.33
CA GLY A 425 14.94 -6.91 -7.19
C GLY A 425 14.37 -6.02 -6.06
N ALA A 426 13.13 -6.24 -5.62
CA ALA A 426 12.57 -5.57 -4.44
C ALA A 426 12.19 -6.58 -3.33
N LEU A 427 12.26 -6.15 -2.06
CA LEU A 427 11.85 -6.99 -0.92
C LEU A 427 10.38 -7.43 -1.04
N VAL A 428 9.53 -6.55 -1.55
CA VAL A 428 8.12 -6.85 -1.82
C VAL A 428 7.97 -8.02 -2.79
N ALA A 429 8.76 -8.06 -3.87
CA ALA A 429 8.73 -9.14 -4.84
C ALA A 429 9.25 -10.47 -4.23
N LEU A 430 10.30 -10.39 -3.41
CA LEU A 430 10.83 -11.55 -2.69
C LEU A 430 9.76 -12.16 -1.78
N LYS A 431 9.08 -11.33 -0.99
CA LYS A 431 7.99 -11.79 -0.10
C LYS A 431 6.84 -12.40 -0.88
N ALA A 432 6.39 -11.75 -1.96
CA ALA A 432 5.28 -12.25 -2.77
C ALA A 432 5.57 -13.65 -3.34
N ALA A 433 6.79 -13.87 -3.83
CA ALA A 433 7.23 -15.16 -4.37
C ALA A 433 7.36 -16.25 -3.29
N VAL A 434 7.82 -15.90 -2.09
CA VAL A 434 7.86 -16.85 -0.96
C VAL A 434 6.45 -17.21 -0.52
N VAL A 435 5.57 -16.22 -0.34
CA VAL A 435 4.18 -16.41 0.10
C VAL A 435 3.38 -17.24 -0.91
N SER A 436 3.67 -17.14 -2.21
CA SER A 436 3.07 -17.98 -3.25
C SER A 436 3.62 -19.41 -3.32
N GLY A 437 4.61 -19.75 -2.48
CA GLY A 437 5.19 -21.09 -2.42
C GLY A 437 6.17 -21.40 -3.54
N MET A 438 6.79 -20.40 -4.18
CA MET A 438 7.78 -20.65 -5.24
C MET A 438 9.06 -21.30 -4.71
N GLY A 439 9.36 -21.08 -3.44
CA GLY A 439 10.58 -21.56 -2.82
C GLY A 439 10.78 -20.93 -1.46
N VAL A 440 11.98 -21.13 -0.93
CA VAL A 440 12.42 -20.52 0.31
C VAL A 440 13.19 -19.24 0.04
N ALA A 441 13.26 -18.32 1.00
CA ALA A 441 14.14 -17.16 0.89
C ALA A 441 14.81 -16.82 2.21
N PHE A 442 16.04 -16.34 2.14
CA PHE A 442 16.71 -15.70 3.27
C PHE A 442 16.30 -14.23 3.36
N VAL A 443 15.69 -13.86 4.48
CA VAL A 443 15.14 -12.51 4.69
C VAL A 443 15.31 -12.06 6.14
N SER A 444 15.38 -10.74 6.35
CA SER A 444 15.32 -10.16 7.69
C SER A 444 14.04 -10.60 8.40
N ARG A 445 14.17 -11.14 9.62
CA ARG A 445 13.05 -11.53 10.48
C ARG A 445 12.13 -10.35 10.74
N ARG A 446 12.70 -9.16 11.02
CA ARG A 446 11.92 -7.91 11.16
C ARG A 446 11.16 -7.57 9.90
N ALA A 447 11.77 -7.74 8.73
CA ALA A 447 11.10 -7.45 7.47
C ALA A 447 9.85 -8.32 7.28
N VAL A 448 9.86 -9.60 7.65
CA VAL A 448 8.72 -10.52 7.52
C VAL A 448 7.93 -10.73 8.81
N GLU A 449 8.08 -9.86 9.81
CA GLU A 449 7.49 -10.09 11.13
C GLU A 449 5.95 -10.11 11.08
N ASP A 450 5.36 -9.20 10.30
CA ASP A 450 3.92 -9.18 10.06
C ASP A 450 3.46 -10.42 9.28
N ASP A 451 4.24 -10.88 8.30
CA ASP A 451 3.94 -12.07 7.50
C ASP A 451 4.01 -13.35 8.35
N LEU A 452 4.95 -13.41 9.30
CA LEU A 452 5.07 -14.49 10.28
C LEU A 452 3.91 -14.46 11.27
N ARG A 453 3.56 -13.29 11.83
CA ARG A 453 2.42 -13.13 12.74
C ARG A 453 1.09 -13.46 12.07
N GLY A 454 0.95 -13.14 10.77
CA GLY A 454 -0.22 -13.47 9.95
C GLY A 454 -0.27 -14.90 9.44
N GLY A 455 0.79 -15.71 9.65
CA GLY A 455 0.88 -17.07 9.14
C GLY A 455 0.98 -17.17 7.62
N HIS A 456 1.36 -16.10 6.92
CA HIS A 456 1.58 -16.10 5.47
C HIS A 456 2.91 -16.76 5.09
N VAL A 457 3.88 -16.71 6.00
CA VAL A 457 5.13 -17.44 5.92
C VAL A 457 5.42 -18.11 7.26
N ARG A 458 6.28 -19.12 7.23
CA ARG A 458 6.86 -19.76 8.42
C ARG A 458 8.38 -19.77 8.30
N THR A 459 9.06 -19.71 9.44
CA THR A 459 10.51 -19.95 9.49
C THR A 459 10.80 -21.43 9.28
N VAL A 460 11.78 -21.74 8.44
CA VAL A 460 12.31 -23.08 8.22
C VAL A 460 13.52 -23.27 9.12
N ARG A 461 13.51 -24.29 9.99
CA ARG A 461 14.64 -24.55 10.90
C ARG A 461 15.75 -25.28 10.16
N VAL A 462 16.94 -24.69 10.15
CA VAL A 462 18.16 -25.29 9.59
C VAL A 462 19.14 -25.57 10.74
N GLU A 463 19.70 -26.77 10.78
CA GLU A 463 20.61 -27.21 11.83
C GLU A 463 21.86 -26.31 11.90
N GLY A 464 22.13 -25.78 13.10
CA GLY A 464 23.32 -24.96 13.37
C GLY A 464 23.32 -23.57 12.71
N LEU A 465 22.27 -23.19 11.97
CA LEU A 465 22.22 -21.94 11.24
C LEU A 465 21.65 -20.80 12.11
N SER A 466 22.46 -19.78 12.36
CA SER A 466 22.00 -18.49 12.87
C SER A 466 22.78 -17.38 12.18
N ILE A 467 22.08 -16.50 11.46
CA ILE A 467 22.68 -15.39 10.72
C ILE A 467 22.32 -14.09 11.44
N PRO A 468 23.08 -13.68 12.47
CA PRO A 468 22.80 -12.45 13.19
C PRO A 468 23.00 -11.25 12.26
N ARG A 469 22.10 -10.28 12.38
CA ARG A 469 22.17 -9.02 11.65
C ARG A 469 21.97 -7.86 12.61
N HIS A 470 22.68 -6.78 12.36
CA HIS A 470 22.56 -5.57 13.15
C HIS A 470 22.13 -4.43 12.23
N VAL A 471 21.25 -3.57 12.75
CA VAL A 471 20.97 -2.28 12.15
C VAL A 471 21.80 -1.24 12.88
N PHE A 472 22.60 -0.52 12.12
CA PHE A 472 23.48 0.51 12.62
C PHE A 472 22.95 1.89 12.25
N ALA A 473 23.05 2.82 13.19
CA ALA A 473 23.06 4.23 12.86
C ALA A 473 24.48 4.64 12.48
N VAL A 474 24.65 5.25 11.31
CA VAL A 474 25.92 5.79 10.83
C VAL A 474 25.91 7.31 10.92
N LEU A 475 27.01 7.85 11.43
CA LEU A 475 27.21 9.25 11.80
C LEU A 475 28.61 9.70 11.37
N ARG A 476 28.80 10.99 11.11
CA ARG A 476 30.16 11.54 11.03
C ARG A 476 30.75 11.68 12.43
N ARG A 477 32.03 11.32 12.59
CA ARG A 477 32.78 11.63 13.82
C ARG A 477 33.06 13.12 13.96
N SER A 478 33.27 13.81 12.84
CA SER A 478 33.48 15.25 12.77
C SER A 478 32.80 15.85 11.52
N PRO A 479 32.00 16.93 11.66
CA PRO A 479 31.59 17.55 12.92
C PRO A 479 30.69 16.62 13.75
N VAL A 480 30.65 16.85 15.06
CA VAL A 480 29.82 16.09 16.02
C VAL A 480 28.34 16.14 15.60
N PRO A 481 27.56 15.06 15.79
CA PRO A 481 26.15 15.02 15.44
C PRO A 481 25.33 16.19 16.03
N SER A 482 24.45 16.76 15.19
CA SER A 482 23.57 17.86 15.58
C SER A 482 22.68 17.48 16.78
N ALA A 483 22.15 18.47 17.49
CA ALA A 483 21.21 18.22 18.60
C ALA A 483 19.97 17.42 18.12
N ALA A 484 19.48 17.72 16.91
CA ALA A 484 18.38 16.98 16.28
C ALA A 484 18.76 15.51 16.00
N ALA A 485 19.96 15.26 15.48
CA ALA A 485 20.46 13.91 15.21
C ALA A 485 20.60 13.09 16.49
N ARG A 486 21.15 13.68 17.56
CA ARG A 486 21.27 13.03 18.88
C ARG A 486 19.92 12.71 19.49
N ALA A 487 18.98 13.67 19.47
CA ALA A 487 17.62 13.44 19.93
C ALA A 487 16.91 12.34 19.13
N PHE A 488 17.14 12.27 17.81
CA PHE A 488 16.58 11.20 16.98
C PHE A 488 17.13 9.83 17.37
N LEU A 489 18.43 9.72 17.66
CA LEU A 489 19.03 8.47 18.14
C LEU A 489 18.51 8.05 19.51
N GLU A 490 18.27 9.00 20.41
CA GLU A 490 17.64 8.70 21.70
C GLU A 490 16.22 8.14 21.53
N VAL A 491 15.41 8.77 20.66
CA VAL A 491 14.09 8.25 20.31
C VAL A 491 14.20 6.89 19.63
N ALA A 492 15.17 6.68 18.74
CA ALA A 492 15.39 5.40 18.08
C ALA A 492 15.68 4.28 19.09
N ARG A 493 16.53 4.55 20.09
CA ARG A 493 16.85 3.62 21.18
C ARG A 493 15.64 3.32 22.08
N ALA A 494 14.77 4.29 22.30
CA ALA A 494 13.58 4.10 23.13
C ALA A 494 12.47 3.33 22.40
N GLU A 495 12.28 3.57 21.11
CA GLU A 495 11.22 2.95 20.29
C GLU A 495 11.57 1.54 19.83
N VAL A 496 12.86 1.21 19.76
CA VAL A 496 13.33 -0.10 19.32
C VAL A 496 14.09 -0.76 20.46
N PRO A 497 13.42 -1.55 21.32
CA PRO A 497 14.13 -2.32 22.33
C PRO A 497 15.09 -3.34 21.65
N PRO A 498 16.26 -3.59 22.27
CA PRO A 498 17.36 -4.37 21.69
C PRO A 498 17.04 -5.85 21.45
#